data_AF-A0A8D8CNJ4-F1
#
_entry.id   AF-A0A8D8CNJ4-F1
#
_cell.length_a   1.000
_cell.length_b   1.000
_cell.length_c   1.000
_cell.angle_alpha   90.00
_cell.angle_beta   90.00
_cell.angle_gamma   90.00
#
_symmetry.space_group_name_H-M   'P 1'
#
loop_
_entity.id
_entity.type
_entity.pdbx_description
1 polymer ?
#
loop_
_entity_poly.entity_id
_entity_poly.type
_entity_poly.pdbx_seq_one_letter_code
_entity_poly.pdbx_strand_id
1 'polypeptide(L)'
;EVHLEFFSSDECRRRNLKCCPYERIVRAPDTEAPDEEEKVCAARNNQGVGKFVYHDKSKAKYGEFPWMAFVYTLQADYEIYLCGGTLIQSKVVLTIAHCVEGKKTGSVAC
;
A
#
# COMPACT_ATOMS: atom_id res chain seq x y z
N GLU A 1 12.50 -29.54 21.70
CA GLU A 1 12.97 -30.14 20.44
C GLU A 1 11.88 -29.95 19.40
N VAL A 2 12.14 -29.23 18.31
CA VAL A 2 11.18 -29.05 17.22
C VAL A 2 11.78 -29.73 16.00
N HIS A 3 11.27 -30.92 15.68
CA HIS A 3 11.69 -31.64 14.50
C HIS A 3 11.06 -30.95 13.28
N LEU A 4 11.80 -29.98 12.71
CA LEU A 4 11.50 -29.49 11.38
C LEU A 4 11.85 -30.61 10.40
N GLU A 5 10.88 -31.47 10.10
CA GLU A 5 10.97 -32.33 8.93
C GLU A 5 11.00 -31.43 7.70
N PHE A 6 12.21 -31.15 7.23
CA PHE A 6 12.47 -30.63 5.90
C PHE A 6 12.02 -31.70 4.91
N PHE A 7 10.74 -31.68 4.56
CA PHE A 7 10.19 -32.47 3.47
C PHE A 7 11.01 -32.20 2.21
N SER A 8 11.79 -33.20 1.81
CA SER A 8 12.46 -33.25 0.52
C SER A 8 11.41 -33.36 -0.58
N SER A 9 10.98 -32.21 -1.12
CA SER A 9 10.25 -32.15 -2.39
C SER A 9 10.36 -30.75 -3.00
N ASP A 10 10.54 -30.66 -4.33
CA ASP A 10 10.55 -29.42 -5.12
C ASP A 10 9.15 -28.76 -5.25
N GLU A 11 8.28 -29.01 -4.27
CA GLU A 11 6.85 -28.74 -4.30
C GLU A 11 6.47 -27.68 -3.27
N CYS A 12 5.92 -26.57 -3.74
CA CYS A 12 5.38 -25.54 -2.88
C CYS A 12 3.98 -25.91 -2.36
N ARG A 13 3.58 -25.32 -1.22
CA ARG A 13 2.21 -25.41 -0.66
C ARG A 13 1.09 -25.07 -1.65
N ARG A 14 1.38 -24.32 -2.73
CA ARG A 14 0.48 -24.12 -3.88
C ARG A 14 0.96 -24.97 -5.05
N ARG A 15 0.08 -25.81 -5.61
CA ARG A 15 0.36 -26.71 -6.76
C ARG A 15 0.93 -26.01 -8.00
N ASN A 16 0.69 -24.71 -8.15
CA ASN A 16 1.13 -23.90 -9.29
C ASN A 16 2.44 -23.12 -9.01
N LEU A 17 3.12 -23.41 -7.89
CA LEU A 17 4.42 -22.82 -7.55
C LEU A 17 5.50 -23.90 -7.53
N LYS A 18 6.70 -23.55 -7.99
CA LYS A 18 7.92 -24.34 -7.87
C LYS A 18 8.83 -23.70 -6.84
N CYS A 19 9.56 -24.52 -6.09
CA CYS A 19 10.52 -24.02 -5.11
C CYS A 19 11.65 -23.28 -5.86
N CYS A 20 11.88 -22.01 -5.53
CA CYS A 20 12.98 -21.24 -6.09
C CYS A 20 14.15 -21.26 -5.10
N PRO A 21 15.34 -21.77 -5.49
CA PRO A 21 16.54 -21.67 -4.65
C PRO A 21 16.85 -20.23 -4.27
N TYR A 22 17.35 -20.00 -3.05
CA TYR A 22 17.59 -18.66 -2.52
C TYR A 22 18.54 -17.84 -3.41
N GLU A 23 19.55 -18.51 -3.97
CA GLU A 23 20.57 -17.97 -4.86
C GLU A 23 19.99 -17.56 -6.24
N ARG A 24 18.78 -18.02 -6.56
CA ARG A 24 18.04 -17.72 -7.79
C ARG A 24 16.83 -16.82 -7.56
N ILE A 25 16.66 -16.27 -6.36
CA ILE A 25 15.67 -15.22 -6.11
C ILE A 25 16.13 -13.95 -6.82
N VAL A 26 15.77 -13.86 -8.10
CA VAL A 26 15.65 -12.59 -8.80
C VAL A 26 14.54 -11.84 -8.04
N ARG A 27 14.93 -10.87 -7.21
CA ARG A 27 13.98 -9.85 -6.74
C ARG A 27 13.31 -9.30 -7.98
N ALA A 28 12.00 -9.04 -7.94
CA ALA A 28 11.30 -8.43 -9.06
C ALA A 28 12.19 -7.30 -9.59
N PRO A 29 12.61 -7.33 -10.87
CA PRO A 29 13.50 -6.30 -11.40
C PRO A 29 12.86 -4.98 -11.05
N ASP A 30 13.65 -4.03 -10.52
CA ASP A 30 13.16 -2.72 -10.12
C ASP A 30 12.26 -2.24 -11.25
N THR A 31 10.95 -2.22 -10.99
CA THR A 31 9.99 -2.00 -12.08
C THR A 31 10.22 -0.58 -12.51
N GLU A 32 10.93 -0.42 -13.63
CA GLU A 32 11.37 0.89 -14.11
C GLU A 32 10.14 1.78 -14.10
N ALA A 33 10.26 2.90 -13.40
CA ALA A 33 9.14 3.82 -13.24
C ALA A 33 8.63 4.14 -14.65
N PRO A 34 7.30 4.14 -14.87
CA PRO A 34 6.75 4.34 -16.21
C PRO A 34 7.34 5.60 -16.83
N ASP A 35 7.61 5.51 -18.14
CA ASP A 35 8.34 6.47 -18.97
C ASP A 35 7.90 7.94 -18.74
N GLU A 36 8.81 8.89 -18.97
CA GLU A 36 8.85 10.22 -18.33
C GLU A 36 7.73 11.24 -18.71
N GLU A 37 6.58 10.81 -19.24
CA GLU A 37 5.33 11.59 -19.38
C GLU A 37 4.15 11.01 -18.55
N GLU A 38 3.67 11.61 -17.46
CA GLU A 38 4.27 12.60 -16.55
C GLU A 38 3.87 12.21 -15.11
N LYS A 39 3.81 10.90 -14.79
CA LYS A 39 3.30 10.44 -13.48
C LYS A 39 4.36 10.55 -12.39
N VAL A 40 4.69 11.78 -12.02
CA VAL A 40 5.58 12.11 -10.90
C VAL A 40 5.01 11.53 -9.60
N CYS A 41 5.64 10.47 -9.09
CA CYS A 41 5.34 9.95 -7.76
C CYS A 41 5.93 10.87 -6.67
N ALA A 42 5.34 10.86 -5.47
CA ALA A 42 5.81 11.66 -4.33
C ALA A 42 5.95 13.19 -4.56
N ALA A 43 5.29 13.76 -5.59
CA ALA A 43 5.26 15.20 -5.85
C ALA A 43 4.55 15.98 -4.72
N ARG A 44 5.32 16.66 -3.86
CA ARG A 44 4.80 17.41 -2.69
C ARG A 44 4.41 18.84 -3.06
N ASN A 45 3.17 19.23 -2.77
CA ASN A 45 2.72 20.62 -2.92
C ASN A 45 3.16 21.46 -1.71
N ASN A 46 4.43 21.86 -1.66
CA ASN A 46 5.01 22.64 -0.54
C ASN A 46 4.27 23.94 -0.19
N GLN A 47 3.48 24.50 -1.12
CA GLN A 47 2.64 25.69 -0.89
C GLN A 47 1.16 25.36 -0.65
N GLY A 48 0.78 24.08 -0.70
CA GLY A 48 -0.61 23.63 -0.81
C GLY A 48 -1.19 23.85 -2.21
N VAL A 49 -2.40 23.36 -2.42
CA VAL A 49 -3.20 23.56 -3.63
C VAL A 49 -4.22 24.67 -3.36
N GLY A 50 -4.30 25.67 -4.24
CA GLY A 50 -5.17 26.84 -4.04
C GLY A 50 -4.61 27.90 -3.08
N LYS A 51 -5.41 28.94 -2.79
CA LYS A 51 -4.99 30.11 -2.02
C LYS A 51 -5.39 30.04 -0.54
N PHE A 52 -4.92 29.01 0.17
CA PHE A 52 -5.19 28.83 1.59
C PHE A 52 -3.96 29.19 2.45
N VAL A 53 -3.98 30.37 3.06
CA VAL A 53 -2.91 30.82 3.97
C VAL A 53 -3.17 30.31 5.38
N TYR A 54 -2.57 29.18 5.74
CA TYR A 54 -2.48 28.72 7.13
C TYR A 54 -1.14 29.15 7.71
N HIS A 55 -1.17 29.90 8.82
CA HIS A 55 0.02 30.30 9.58
C HIS A 55 0.48 29.23 10.60
N ASP A 56 -0.35 28.22 10.85
CA ASP A 56 -0.06 27.12 11.76
C ASP A 56 0.86 26.09 11.11
N LYS A 57 2.13 26.07 11.54
CA LYS A 57 3.17 25.15 11.05
C LYS A 57 2.96 23.69 11.49
N SER A 58 2.04 23.42 12.42
CA SER A 58 1.75 22.06 12.87
C SER A 58 0.78 21.32 11.93
N LYS A 59 0.16 22.02 10.98
CA LYS A 59 -0.81 21.47 10.03
C LYS A 59 -0.24 21.39 8.63
N ALA A 60 -0.50 20.29 7.94
CA ALA A 60 -0.29 20.19 6.51
C ALA A 60 -1.20 21.20 5.77
N LYS A 61 -0.69 21.79 4.69
CA LYS A 61 -1.48 22.62 3.78
C LYS A 61 -2.43 21.74 2.98
N TYR A 62 -3.52 22.31 2.49
CA TYR A 62 -4.48 21.59 1.66
C TYR A 62 -3.77 20.97 0.44
N GLY A 63 -3.92 19.66 0.22
CA GLY A 63 -3.27 18.95 -0.88
C GLY A 63 -1.73 18.86 -0.81
N GLU A 64 -1.10 19.16 0.33
CA GLU A 64 0.37 19.15 0.46
C GLU A 64 1.00 17.79 0.17
N PHE A 65 0.33 16.71 0.57
CA PHE A 65 0.77 15.32 0.39
C PHE A 65 -0.29 14.52 -0.42
N PRO A 66 -0.29 14.60 -1.76
CA PRO A 66 -1.37 14.04 -2.60
C PRO A 66 -1.58 12.53 -2.51
N TRP A 67 -0.60 11.79 -1.99
CA TRP A 67 -0.66 10.33 -1.83
C TRP A 67 -1.34 9.87 -0.53
N MET A 68 -1.70 10.78 0.38
CA MET A 68 -2.36 10.41 1.64
C MET A 68 -3.77 9.89 1.38
N ALA A 69 -4.04 8.65 1.81
CA ALA A 69 -5.36 8.02 1.76
C ALA A 69 -5.88 7.73 3.17
N PHE A 70 -7.21 7.71 3.35
CA PHE A 70 -7.85 7.26 4.57
C PHE A 70 -8.55 5.93 4.31
N VAL A 71 -8.19 4.88 5.05
CA VAL A 71 -8.82 3.57 4.96
C VAL A 71 -10.01 3.54 5.94
N TYR A 72 -11.20 3.28 5.42
CA TYR A 72 -12.44 3.19 6.21
C TYR A 72 -13.21 1.90 5.90
N THR A 73 -14.18 1.57 6.75
CA THR A 73 -15.13 0.47 6.54
C THR A 73 -16.56 0.99 6.61
N LEU A 74 -17.45 0.39 5.82
CA LEU A 74 -18.88 0.65 5.90
C LEU A 74 -19.52 -0.26 6.96
N GLN A 75 -20.28 0.32 7.89
CA GLN A 75 -21.03 -0.42 8.90
C GLN A 75 -22.38 0.27 9.15
N ALA A 76 -23.49 -0.40 8.75
CA ALA A 76 -24.85 0.12 8.89
C ALA A 76 -25.00 1.58 8.42
N ASP A 77 -24.54 1.83 7.19
CA ASP A 77 -24.54 3.13 6.49
C ASP A 77 -23.59 4.21 7.05
N TYR A 78 -22.75 3.88 8.05
CA TYR A 78 -21.70 4.76 8.55
C TYR A 78 -20.31 4.38 8.02
N GLU A 79 -19.53 5.40 7.64
CA GLU A 79 -18.09 5.27 7.36
C GLU A 79 -17.30 5.33 8.67
N ILE A 80 -16.64 4.23 9.02
CA ILE A 80 -15.79 4.13 10.21
C ILE A 80 -14.33 4.16 9.76
N TYR A 81 -13.61 5.22 10.14
CA TYR A 81 -12.17 5.33 9.93
C TYR A 81 -11.43 4.19 10.63
N LEU A 82 -10.50 3.56 9.90
CA LEU A 82 -9.63 2.51 10.42
C LEU A 82 -8.19 3.01 10.55
N CYS A 83 -7.58 3.42 9.44
CA CYS A 83 -6.15 3.66 9.33
C CYS A 83 -5.79 4.64 8.20
N GLY A 84 -4.56 5.14 8.20
CA GLY A 84 -3.99 5.82 7.03
C GLY A 84 -3.54 4.82 5.95
N GLY A 85 -3.33 5.34 4.74
CA GLY A 85 -2.73 4.64 3.62
C GLY A 85 -1.92 5.57 2.72
N THR A 86 -1.19 5.00 1.77
CA THR A 86 -0.40 5.72 0.76
C THR A 86 -0.74 5.22 -0.63
N LEU A 87 -1.20 6.10 -1.52
CA LEU A 87 -1.45 5.78 -2.92
C LEU A 87 -0.11 5.56 -3.65
N ILE A 88 0.18 4.30 -4.00
CA ILE A 88 1.43 3.90 -4.70
C ILE A 88 1.21 3.68 -6.20
N GLN A 89 -0.04 3.49 -6.63
CA GLN A 89 -0.43 3.42 -8.03
C GLN A 89 -1.89 3.88 -8.16
N SER A 90 -2.35 4.25 -9.35
CA SER A 90 -3.69 4.84 -9.58
C SER A 90 -4.90 4.01 -9.09
N LYS A 91 -4.71 2.75 -8.67
CA LYS A 91 -5.74 1.89 -8.04
C LYS A 91 -5.21 1.05 -6.87
N VAL A 92 -4.06 1.43 -6.29
CA VAL A 92 -3.38 0.63 -5.25
C VAL A 92 -2.95 1.55 -4.10
N VAL A 93 -3.51 1.29 -2.93
CA VAL A 93 -3.15 1.94 -1.65
C VAL A 93 -2.37 0.96 -0.79
N LEU A 94 -1.19 1.36 -0.35
CA LEU A 94 -0.39 0.66 0.64
C LEU A 94 -0.88 1.03 2.05
N THR A 95 -1.07 0.03 2.91
CA THR A 95 -1.38 0.18 4.34
C THR A 95 -0.80 -1.00 5.13
N ILE A 96 -0.99 -1.02 6.44
CA ILE A 96 -0.50 -2.07 7.34
C ILE A 96 -1.53 -3.20 7.51
N ALA A 97 -1.05 -4.45 7.58
CA ALA A 97 -1.89 -5.65 7.45
C ALA A 97 -3.08 -5.71 8.43
N HIS A 98 -2.87 -5.33 9.70
CA HIS A 98 -3.92 -5.40 10.72
C HIS A 98 -5.10 -4.44 10.50
N CYS A 99 -4.98 -3.45 9.60
CA CYS A 99 -6.09 -2.57 9.23
C CYS A 99 -7.13 -3.27 8.35
N VAL A 100 -6.70 -4.28 7.59
CA VAL A 100 -7.51 -5.02 6.60
C VAL A 100 -7.71 -6.49 6.94
N GLU A 101 -6.94 -7.04 7.89
CA GLU A 101 -7.11 -8.41 8.38
C GLU A 101 -8.51 -8.64 8.97
N GLY A 102 -9.11 -9.78 8.64
CA GLY A 102 -10.48 -10.14 9.05
C GLY A 102 -11.60 -9.31 8.41
N LYS A 103 -11.29 -8.29 7.59
CA LYS A 103 -12.30 -7.52 6.85
C LYS A 103 -12.76 -8.29 5.60
N LYS A 104 -14.01 -8.06 5.18
CA LYS A 104 -14.55 -8.68 3.95
C LYS A 104 -14.11 -7.89 2.73
N THR A 105 -13.90 -8.57 1.61
CA THR A 105 -13.65 -7.91 0.32
C THR A 105 -14.81 -6.97 -0.02
N GLY A 106 -14.53 -5.71 -0.31
CA GLY A 106 -15.54 -4.68 -0.58
C GLY A 106 -16.19 -4.04 0.65
N SER A 107 -15.90 -4.48 1.90
CA SER A 107 -16.32 -3.73 3.09
C SER A 107 -15.34 -2.61 3.47
N VAL A 108 -14.11 -2.66 2.92
CA VAL A 108 -13.06 -1.65 3.11
C VAL A 108 -12.96 -0.78 1.86
N ALA A 109 -12.86 0.53 2.06
CA ALA A 109 -12.73 1.54 1.01
C ALA A 109 -11.66 2.59 1.37
N CYS A 110 -11.37 3.48 0.42
CA CYS A 110 -10.33 4.51 0.47
C CYS A 110 -10.84 5.84 -0.12
#